data_AF-A0A485N5I0-F1
#
_entry.id   AF-A0A485N5I0-F1
#
_cell.length_a   1.000
_cell.length_b   1.000
_cell.length_c   1.000
_cell.angle_alpha   90.00
_cell.angle_beta   90.00
_cell.angle_gamma   90.00
#
_symmetry.space_group_name_H-M   'P 1'
#
loop_
_entity.id
_entity.type
_entity.pdbx_description
1 polymer ?
#
loop_
_entity_poly.entity_id
_entity_poly.type
_entity_poly.pdbx_seq_one_letter_code
_entity_poly.pdbx_strand_id
1 'polypeptide(L)'
;MQPGTRDRRQEGSQPGRLSSSLSPATTCLLVEPTVTVFPSKTQPLQHHNLLVCSVNGFYPGHIEVKWFRNGQEEQTGVVSTGLIRNGDWTFQTLVMLETVPQSGEVYTCHVEHPSRTSPLTVEWRAQSESAQSKMLSGIGGFVLGLLFLVVGLFIYFRNQKGKAPVGSWASL
;
A
#
# COMPACT_ATOMS: atom_id res chain seq x y z
N MET A 1 -89.77 27.54 27.31
CA MET A 1 -88.91 26.50 27.90
C MET A 1 -87.48 27.02 28.03
N GLN A 2 -87.03 27.31 29.25
CA GLN A 2 -85.61 27.33 29.67
C GLN A 2 -85.25 25.92 30.21
N PRO A 3 -84.03 25.61 30.70
CA PRO A 3 -82.66 26.01 30.34
C PRO A 3 -81.72 24.75 30.27
N GLY A 4 -80.42 24.91 30.02
CA GLY A 4 -79.48 23.77 30.13
C GLY A 4 -78.01 24.08 29.83
N THR A 5 -77.36 24.82 30.73
CA THR A 5 -75.89 24.85 30.92
C THR A 5 -75.36 23.50 31.42
N ARG A 6 -74.05 23.22 31.20
CA ARG A 6 -73.12 22.30 31.94
C ARG A 6 -72.44 21.27 31.00
N ASP A 7 -71.15 20.91 31.06
CA ASP A 7 -69.98 21.24 31.88
C ASP A 7 -68.69 21.02 31.07
N ARG A 8 -67.57 21.61 31.52
CA ARG A 8 -66.21 21.19 31.13
C ARG A 8 -65.97 19.73 31.53
N ARG A 9 -65.32 18.97 30.65
CA ARG A 9 -64.32 17.98 31.08
C ARG A 9 -63.07 18.12 30.21
N GLN A 10 -62.02 18.68 30.81
CA GLN A 10 -60.65 18.46 30.37
C GLN A 10 -60.31 16.99 30.61
N GLU A 11 -59.89 16.27 29.58
CA GLU A 11 -59.09 15.05 29.76
C GLU A 11 -57.70 15.39 29.23
N GLY A 12 -56.84 15.90 30.11
CA GLY A 12 -55.41 15.87 29.86
C GLY A 12 -54.94 14.44 29.96
N SER A 13 -54.24 13.94 28.94
CA SER A 13 -53.43 12.73 29.05
C SER A 13 -52.14 12.90 28.27
N GLN A 14 -51.06 12.47 28.92
CA GLN A 14 -49.65 12.73 28.67
C GLN A 14 -49.14 12.57 27.22
N PRO A 15 -47.96 13.17 26.92
CA PRO A 15 -47.27 12.96 25.65
C PRO A 15 -46.96 11.48 25.47
N GLY A 16 -47.44 10.93 24.36
CA GLY A 16 -47.08 9.60 23.90
C GLY A 16 -45.57 9.51 23.82
N ARG A 17 -45.01 8.74 24.75
CA ARG A 17 -43.63 8.23 24.71
C ARG A 17 -43.49 7.55 23.36
N LEU A 18 -42.83 8.20 22.38
CA LEU A 18 -42.43 7.51 21.16
C LEU A 18 -41.52 6.37 21.65
N SER A 19 -42.06 5.17 21.71
CA SER A 19 -41.28 3.96 21.94
C SER A 19 -40.20 3.98 20.87
N SER A 20 -38.97 4.33 21.28
CA SER A 20 -37.77 4.01 20.53
C SER A 20 -37.64 2.49 20.58
N SER A 21 -38.45 1.80 19.78
CA SER A 21 -38.17 0.44 19.37
C SER A 21 -36.89 0.53 18.56
N LEU A 22 -35.76 0.40 19.25
CA LEU A 22 -34.51 0.02 18.62
C LEU A 22 -34.82 -1.30 17.90
N SER A 23 -35.08 -1.22 16.61
CA SER A 23 -34.98 -2.36 15.72
C SER A 23 -33.65 -3.04 16.03
N PRO A 24 -33.57 -4.38 16.10
CA PRO A 24 -32.29 -5.03 16.24
C PRO A 24 -31.44 -4.52 15.07
N ALA A 25 -30.29 -3.91 15.38
CA ALA A 25 -29.35 -3.52 14.35
C ALA A 25 -29.14 -4.75 13.46
N THR A 26 -29.65 -4.71 12.23
CA THR A 26 -29.22 -5.64 11.21
C THR A 26 -27.71 -5.52 11.21
N THR A 27 -27.01 -6.58 11.63
CA THR A 27 -25.55 -6.59 11.58
C THR A 27 -25.16 -6.32 10.13
N CYS A 28 -24.75 -5.08 9.85
CA CYS A 28 -24.23 -4.71 8.54
C CYS A 28 -22.91 -5.47 8.38
N LEU A 29 -22.93 -6.56 7.63
CA LEU A 29 -21.71 -7.25 7.26
C LEU A 29 -20.88 -6.28 6.42
N LEU A 30 -19.72 -5.91 6.92
CA LEU A 30 -18.75 -5.05 6.26
C LEU A 30 -17.40 -5.75 6.31
N VAL A 31 -16.73 -5.88 5.17
CA VAL A 31 -15.40 -6.49 5.08
C VAL A 31 -14.47 -5.51 4.37
N GLU A 32 -13.35 -5.19 5.02
CA GLU A 32 -12.38 -4.22 4.51
C GLU A 32 -11.59 -4.78 3.32
N PRO A 33 -11.42 -3.98 2.23
CA PRO A 33 -10.63 -4.40 1.09
C PRO A 33 -9.14 -4.55 1.42
N THR A 34 -8.52 -5.55 0.82
CA THR A 34 -7.06 -5.62 0.66
C THR A 34 -6.67 -4.93 -0.64
N VAL A 35 -5.78 -3.93 -0.55
CA VAL A 35 -5.34 -3.13 -1.69
C VAL A 35 -3.87 -3.40 -1.98
N THR A 36 -3.54 -3.70 -3.23
CA THR A 36 -2.15 -3.90 -3.69
C THR A 36 -1.93 -3.18 -5.01
N VAL A 37 -0.75 -2.57 -5.15
CA VAL A 37 -0.36 -1.85 -6.38
C VAL A 37 0.90 -2.47 -6.96
N PHE A 38 0.87 -2.82 -8.25
CA PHE A 38 1.99 -3.41 -8.94
C PHE A 38 2.01 -3.07 -10.44
N PRO A 39 3.19 -3.02 -11.08
CA PRO A 39 3.28 -2.90 -12.53
C PRO A 39 2.91 -4.24 -13.19
N SER A 40 2.14 -4.18 -14.27
CA SER A 40 1.93 -5.31 -15.16
C SER A 40 3.21 -5.62 -15.91
N LYS A 41 3.57 -6.90 -16.02
CA LYS A 41 4.70 -7.34 -16.82
C LYS A 41 4.28 -7.39 -18.29
N THR A 42 4.13 -6.24 -18.93
CA THR A 42 4.02 -6.19 -20.39
C THR A 42 5.41 -6.34 -21.02
N GLN A 43 5.47 -7.08 -22.13
CA GLN A 43 6.71 -7.41 -22.84
C GLN A 43 7.48 -6.12 -23.19
N PRO A 44 8.83 -6.10 -23.17
CA PRO A 44 9.66 -4.90 -23.37
C PRO A 44 9.42 -4.12 -24.69
N LEU A 45 8.65 -4.66 -25.62
CA LEU A 45 8.29 -4.05 -26.90
C LEU A 45 7.07 -3.13 -26.81
N GLN A 46 6.23 -3.27 -25.78
CA GLN A 46 5.03 -2.46 -25.62
C GLN A 46 5.39 -1.22 -24.78
N HIS A 47 5.44 -0.05 -25.41
CA HIS A 47 5.85 1.24 -24.83
C HIS A 47 4.87 1.80 -23.78
N HIS A 48 3.96 0.97 -23.26
CA HIS A 48 2.98 1.31 -22.24
C HIS A 48 3.21 0.42 -21.02
N ASN A 49 3.54 1.05 -19.90
CA ASN A 49 3.71 0.40 -18.61
C ASN A 49 2.40 0.51 -17.84
N LEU A 50 1.67 -0.59 -17.75
CA LEU A 50 0.39 -0.62 -17.06
C LEU A 50 0.62 -0.72 -15.55
N LEU A 51 0.11 0.22 -14.76
CA LEU A 51 0.02 0.08 -13.30
C LEU A 51 -1.34 -0.52 -12.93
N VAL A 52 -1.36 -1.44 -11.98
CA VAL A 52 -2.56 -2.16 -11.57
C VAL A 52 -2.79 -1.95 -10.08
N CYS A 53 -3.96 -1.44 -9.73
CA CYS A 53 -4.46 -1.44 -8.36
C CYS A 53 -5.47 -2.58 -8.22
N SER A 54 -5.07 -3.62 -7.49
CA SER A 54 -5.92 -4.77 -7.18
C SER A 54 -6.56 -4.57 -5.82
N VAL A 55 -7.90 -4.56 -5.80
CA VAL A 55 -8.72 -4.38 -4.61
C VAL A 55 -9.56 -5.64 -4.44
N ASN A 56 -9.36 -6.39 -3.34
CA ASN A 56 -9.94 -7.72 -3.17
C ASN A 56 -10.51 -7.93 -1.75
N GLY A 57 -11.44 -8.88 -1.63
CA GLY A 57 -11.94 -9.39 -0.34
C GLY A 57 -12.90 -8.45 0.38
N PHE A 58 -13.56 -7.54 -0.33
CA PHE A 58 -14.42 -6.52 0.28
C PHE A 58 -15.92 -6.83 0.16
N TYR A 59 -16.70 -6.27 1.07
CA TYR A 59 -18.15 -6.32 1.04
C TYR A 59 -18.72 -5.12 1.83
N PRO A 60 -19.78 -4.43 1.33
CA PRO A 60 -20.54 -4.68 0.10
C PRO A 60 -19.79 -4.28 -1.17
N GLY A 61 -20.36 -4.57 -2.34
CA GLY A 61 -19.73 -4.24 -3.64
C GLY A 61 -19.64 -2.74 -3.97
N HIS A 62 -20.19 -1.86 -3.13
CA HIS A 62 -20.12 -0.42 -3.34
C HIS A 62 -18.75 0.11 -2.90
N ILE A 63 -17.91 0.44 -3.87
CA ILE A 63 -16.54 0.90 -3.67
C ILE A 63 -16.19 1.97 -4.69
N GLU A 64 -15.38 2.95 -4.27
CA GLU A 64 -14.81 3.96 -5.16
C GLU A 64 -13.30 3.83 -5.16
N VAL A 65 -12.71 3.79 -6.35
CA VAL A 65 -11.26 3.61 -6.54
C VAL A 65 -10.77 4.66 -7.52
N LYS A 66 -9.83 5.48 -7.07
CA LYS A 66 -9.24 6.60 -7.81
C LYS A 66 -7.74 6.44 -7.93
N TRP A 67 -7.20 6.90 -9.04
CA TRP A 67 -5.76 7.04 -9.23
C TRP A 67 -5.33 8.47 -8.99
N PHE A 68 -4.18 8.63 -8.36
CA PHE A 68 -3.50 9.91 -8.22
C PHE A 68 -2.07 9.79 -8.73
N ARG A 69 -1.62 10.79 -9.48
CA ARG A 69 -0.24 10.96 -9.91
C ARG A 69 0.31 12.23 -9.27
N ASN A 70 1.34 12.09 -8.44
CA ASN A 70 1.95 13.20 -7.70
C ASN A 70 0.91 14.06 -6.92
N GLY A 71 -0.13 13.41 -6.39
CA GLY A 71 -1.20 14.06 -5.63
C GLY A 71 -2.34 14.68 -6.47
N GLN A 72 -2.28 14.62 -7.80
CA GLN A 72 -3.38 15.02 -8.68
C GLN A 72 -4.16 13.80 -9.15
N GLU A 73 -5.49 13.88 -9.13
CA GLU A 73 -6.35 12.80 -9.62
C GLU A 73 -6.11 12.57 -11.11
N GLU A 74 -5.85 11.32 -11.48
CA GLU A 74 -5.62 10.89 -12.86
C GLU A 74 -6.83 10.07 -13.32
N GLN A 75 -7.43 10.49 -14.42
CA GLN A 75 -8.55 9.79 -15.07
C GLN A 75 -8.17 9.30 -16.47
N THR A 76 -7.10 9.85 -17.05
CA THR A 76 -6.66 9.51 -18.41
C THR A 76 -6.00 8.13 -18.38
N GLY A 77 -6.43 7.24 -19.27
CA GLY A 77 -5.86 5.88 -19.32
C GLY A 77 -6.24 4.99 -18.13
N VAL A 78 -7.23 5.40 -17.32
CA VAL A 78 -7.77 4.58 -16.23
C VAL A 78 -8.83 3.62 -16.78
N VAL A 79 -8.65 2.33 -16.50
CA VAL A 79 -9.57 1.26 -16.93
C VAL A 79 -9.89 0.37 -15.73
N SER A 80 -11.18 0.23 -15.41
CA SER A 80 -11.65 -0.69 -14.37
C SER A 80 -12.20 -1.97 -14.99
N THR A 81 -11.91 -3.11 -14.38
CA THR A 81 -12.54 -4.41 -14.75
C THR A 81 -13.99 -4.50 -14.33
N GLY A 82 -14.48 -3.55 -13.52
CA GLY A 82 -15.75 -3.66 -12.84
C GLY A 82 -15.72 -4.66 -11.69
N LEU A 83 -16.88 -4.81 -11.05
CA LEU A 83 -17.05 -5.63 -9.86
C LEU A 83 -17.13 -7.12 -10.21
N ILE A 84 -16.21 -7.91 -9.66
CA ILE A 84 -16.16 -9.37 -9.82
C ILE A 84 -16.50 -10.00 -8.48
N ARG A 85 -17.44 -10.95 -8.46
CA ARG A 85 -17.83 -11.67 -7.25
C ARG A 85 -16.87 -12.83 -6.97
N ASN A 86 -16.41 -12.94 -5.73
CA ASN A 86 -15.62 -14.07 -5.25
C ASN A 86 -16.51 -15.26 -4.84
N GLY A 87 -15.91 -16.42 -4.64
CA GLY A 87 -16.62 -17.64 -4.19
C GLY A 87 -17.08 -17.59 -2.73
N ASP A 88 -16.62 -16.58 -1.97
CA ASP A 88 -16.80 -16.41 -0.54
C ASP A 88 -17.58 -15.11 -0.24
N TRP A 89 -18.68 -14.83 -0.95
CA TRP A 89 -19.58 -13.65 -0.82
C TRP A 89 -18.93 -12.26 -0.97
N THR A 90 -17.61 -12.15 -0.98
CA THR A 90 -16.86 -10.90 -1.17
C THR A 90 -16.74 -10.54 -2.65
N PHE A 91 -16.19 -9.36 -2.92
CA PHE A 91 -15.94 -8.85 -4.26
C PHE A 91 -14.47 -8.48 -4.46
N GLN A 92 -14.10 -8.37 -5.73
CA GLN A 92 -12.82 -7.86 -6.19
C GLN A 92 -13.01 -6.93 -7.40
N THR A 93 -12.07 -6.02 -7.61
CA THR A 93 -11.99 -5.17 -8.80
C THR A 93 -10.53 -4.82 -9.07
N LEU A 94 -10.17 -4.68 -10.35
CA LEU A 94 -8.87 -4.15 -10.74
C LEU A 94 -9.07 -2.81 -11.43
N VAL A 95 -8.32 -1.80 -11.00
CA VAL A 95 -8.28 -0.48 -11.63
C VAL A 95 -6.88 -0.26 -12.16
N MET A 96 -6.78 -0.27 -13.48
CA MET A 96 -5.54 -0.19 -14.23
C MET A 96 -5.32 1.24 -14.71
N LEU A 97 -4.06 1.68 -14.76
CA LEU A 97 -3.64 2.97 -15.25
C LEU A 97 -2.56 2.78 -16.32
N GLU A 98 -2.86 3.16 -17.55
CA GLU A 98 -1.91 3.20 -18.65
C GLU A 98 -0.98 4.41 -18.51
N THR A 99 0.28 4.19 -18.17
CA THR A 99 1.27 5.26 -18.02
C THR A 99 2.67 4.81 -18.44
N VAL A 100 3.63 5.73 -18.43
CA VAL A 100 5.06 5.41 -18.54
C VAL A 100 5.71 6.00 -17.29
N PRO A 101 5.84 5.22 -16.20
CA PRO A 101 6.28 5.73 -14.92
C PRO A 101 7.71 6.24 -15.02
N GLN A 102 7.89 7.53 -14.75
CA GLN A 102 9.20 8.17 -14.77
C GLN A 102 9.82 8.13 -13.37
N SER A 103 11.15 8.07 -13.31
CA SER A 103 11.89 8.04 -12.04
C SER A 103 11.52 9.26 -11.17
N GLY A 104 11.12 9.01 -9.93
CA GLY A 104 10.72 10.05 -8.98
C GLY A 104 9.23 10.35 -8.95
N GLU A 105 8.44 9.82 -9.87
CA GLU A 105 6.99 9.92 -9.80
C GLU A 105 6.40 8.99 -8.74
N VAL A 106 5.34 9.48 -8.09
CA VAL A 106 4.57 8.75 -7.09
C VAL A 106 3.14 8.57 -7.61
N TYR A 107 2.71 7.32 -7.64
CA TYR A 107 1.35 6.93 -8.02
C TYR A 107 0.64 6.43 -6.78
N THR A 108 -0.59 6.89 -6.54
CA THR A 108 -1.36 6.51 -5.36
C THR A 108 -2.70 5.95 -5.79
N CYS A 109 -3.01 4.73 -5.36
CA CYS A 109 -4.34 4.17 -5.46
C CYS A 109 -5.12 4.55 -4.21
N HIS A 110 -6.23 5.27 -4.40
CA HIS A 110 -7.09 5.80 -3.36
C HIS A 110 -8.42 5.02 -3.39
N VAL A 111 -8.77 4.39 -2.27
CA VAL A 111 -9.93 3.50 -2.16
C VAL A 111 -10.83 3.94 -1.03
N GLU A 112 -12.10 4.22 -1.35
CA GLU A 112 -13.15 4.54 -0.40
C GLU A 112 -14.14 3.38 -0.33
N HIS A 113 -14.34 2.84 0.88
CA HIS A 113 -15.22 1.70 1.12
C HIS A 113 -15.97 1.85 2.46
N PRO A 114 -17.28 1.51 2.55
CA PRO A 114 -18.09 1.71 3.75
C PRO A 114 -17.59 1.02 5.03
N SER A 115 -16.73 0.00 4.91
CA SER A 115 -16.13 -0.64 6.08
C SER A 115 -15.15 0.25 6.84
N ARG A 116 -14.71 1.36 6.26
CA ARG A 116 -13.66 2.21 6.81
C ARG A 116 -14.04 3.68 6.74
N THR A 117 -13.87 4.40 7.85
CA THR A 117 -14.18 5.84 7.95
C THR A 117 -13.18 6.71 7.20
N SER A 118 -11.93 6.25 7.08
CA SER A 118 -10.87 6.92 6.33
C SER A 118 -10.56 6.14 5.05
N PRO A 119 -10.16 6.82 3.98
CA PRO A 119 -9.78 6.13 2.76
C PRO A 119 -8.50 5.30 2.95
N LEU A 120 -8.40 4.23 2.15
CA LEU A 120 -7.15 3.49 1.99
C LEU A 120 -6.34 4.10 0.85
N THR A 121 -5.08 4.42 1.12
CA THR A 121 -4.15 4.95 0.12
C THR A 121 -2.92 4.08 0.04
N VAL A 122 -2.63 3.53 -1.14
CA VAL A 122 -1.42 2.74 -1.39
C VAL A 122 -0.55 3.47 -2.41
N GLU A 123 0.65 3.85 -2.00
CA GLU A 123 1.64 4.48 -2.87
C GLU A 123 2.49 3.45 -3.60
N TRP A 124 2.78 3.73 -4.86
CA TRP A 124 3.76 3.04 -5.68
C TRP A 124 4.70 4.06 -6.30
N ARG A 125 6.00 3.77 -6.24
CA ARG A 125 7.05 4.66 -6.76
C ARG A 125 7.77 3.98 -7.91
N ALA A 126 7.99 4.75 -8.97
CA ALA A 126 8.82 4.32 -10.07
C ALA A 126 10.27 4.15 -9.58
N GLN A 127 10.66 2.91 -9.30
CA GLN A 127 12.05 2.59 -9.01
C GLN A 127 12.81 2.50 -10.32
N SER A 128 14.02 3.06 -10.37
CA SER A 128 14.91 2.79 -11.49
C SER A 128 15.34 1.33 -11.43
N GLU A 129 15.09 0.54 -12.49
CA GLU A 129 15.61 -0.84 -12.61
C GLU A 129 17.14 -0.92 -12.39
N SER A 130 17.83 0.20 -12.57
CA SER A 130 19.25 0.36 -12.31
C SER A 130 19.65 0.16 -10.85
N ALA A 131 18.76 0.41 -9.88
CA ALA A 131 19.11 0.35 -8.46
C ALA A 131 19.19 -1.09 -7.91
N GLN A 132 18.38 -2.02 -8.44
CA GLN A 132 18.28 -3.37 -7.89
C GLN A 132 19.37 -4.32 -8.42
N SER A 133 19.79 -4.15 -9.67
CA SER A 133 20.84 -4.96 -10.31
C SER A 133 22.27 -4.59 -9.86
N LYS A 134 22.47 -3.37 -9.33
CA LYS A 134 23.79 -2.90 -8.87
C LYS A 134 24.18 -3.41 -7.48
N MET A 135 23.23 -3.79 -6.62
CA MET A 135 23.54 -4.25 -5.27
C MET A 135 24.11 -5.68 -5.21
N LEU A 136 23.80 -6.53 -6.18
CA LEU A 136 24.33 -7.90 -6.23
C LEU A 136 25.82 -7.96 -6.60
N SER A 137 26.31 -7.03 -7.43
CA SER A 137 27.73 -6.97 -7.81
C SER A 137 28.61 -6.37 -6.70
N GLY A 138 28.11 -5.37 -5.96
CA GLY A 138 28.86 -4.72 -4.89
C GLY A 138 29.21 -5.65 -3.72
N ILE A 139 28.26 -6.50 -3.30
CA ILE A 139 28.47 -7.44 -2.19
C ILE A 139 29.49 -8.52 -2.57
N GLY A 140 29.44 -9.03 -3.80
CA GLY A 140 30.39 -10.03 -4.29
C GLY A 140 31.83 -9.54 -4.31
N GLY A 141 32.06 -8.30 -4.79
CA GLY A 141 33.39 -7.69 -4.81
C GLY A 141 33.96 -7.39 -3.42
N PHE A 142 33.11 -6.97 -2.48
CA PHE A 142 33.54 -6.65 -1.11
C PHE A 142 33.98 -7.90 -0.33
N VAL A 143 33.24 -9.01 -0.43
CA VAL A 143 33.60 -10.27 0.24
C VAL A 143 34.91 -10.82 -0.32
N LEU A 144 35.09 -10.78 -1.65
CA LEU A 144 36.31 -11.24 -2.29
C LEU A 144 37.53 -10.38 -1.89
N GLY A 145 37.35 -9.06 -1.82
CA GLY A 145 38.40 -8.13 -1.37
C GLY A 145 38.85 -8.35 0.08
N LEU A 146 37.91 -8.58 1.00
CA LEU A 146 38.25 -8.86 2.40
C LEU A 146 39.04 -10.17 2.57
N LEU A 147 38.69 -11.22 1.82
CA LEU A 147 39.42 -12.48 1.85
C LEU A 147 40.89 -12.30 1.42
N PHE A 148 41.13 -11.57 0.33
CA PHE A 148 42.50 -11.30 -0.13
C PHE A 148 43.29 -10.44 0.86
N LEU A 149 42.67 -9.44 1.49
CA LEU A 149 43.32 -8.61 2.49
C LEU A 149 43.76 -9.42 3.71
N VAL A 150 42.90 -10.29 4.25
CA VAL A 150 43.23 -11.13 5.41
C VAL A 150 44.40 -12.08 5.10
N VAL A 151 44.36 -12.74 3.95
CA VAL A 151 45.44 -13.65 3.52
C VAL A 151 46.75 -12.89 3.30
N GLY A 152 46.69 -11.74 2.62
CA GLY A 152 47.85 -10.87 2.37
C GLY A 152 48.49 -10.39 3.67
N LEU A 153 47.68 -9.93 4.63
CA LEU A 153 48.16 -9.49 5.95
C LEU A 153 48.82 -10.64 6.71
N PHE A 154 48.21 -11.83 6.68
CA PHE A 154 48.74 -13.02 7.34
C PHE A 154 50.11 -13.41 6.79
N ILE A 155 50.28 -13.42 5.46
CA ILE A 155 51.57 -13.70 4.81
C ILE A 155 52.59 -12.60 5.14
N TYR A 156 52.19 -11.33 5.09
CA TYR A 156 53.05 -10.19 5.44
C TYR A 156 53.57 -10.28 6.88
N PHE A 157 52.69 -10.55 7.85
CA PHE A 157 53.07 -10.69 9.25
C PHE A 157 53.95 -11.92 9.50
N ARG A 158 53.74 -13.03 8.78
CA ARG A 158 54.63 -14.18 8.86
C ARG A 158 56.01 -13.90 8.28
N ASN A 159 56.09 -13.11 7.20
CA ASN A 159 57.36 -12.72 6.58
C ASN A 159 58.13 -11.69 7.44
N GLN A 160 57.41 -10.77 8.08
CA GLN A 160 57.99 -9.83 9.06
C GLN A 160 58.62 -10.56 10.26
N LYS A 161 58.01 -11.66 10.72
CA LYS A 161 58.61 -12.52 11.76
C LYS A 161 59.86 -13.29 11.30
N GLY A 162 60.17 -13.27 9.99
CA GLY A 162 61.35 -13.91 9.40
C GLY A 162 62.50 -12.96 9.02
N LYS A 163 62.35 -11.64 9.22
CA LYS A 163 63.44 -10.67 8.97
C LYS A 163 63.77 -9.90 10.24
N ALA A 164 64.74 -10.41 10.99
CA ALA A 164 65.50 -9.58 11.92
C ALA A 164 66.26 -8.49 11.11
N PRO A 165 66.35 -7.24 11.60
CA PRO A 165 67.10 -6.21 10.91
C PRO A 165 68.61 -6.51 10.99
N VAL A 166 69.23 -6.71 9.83
CA VAL A 166 70.69 -6.64 9.67
C VAL A 166 71.09 -5.17 9.69
N GLY A 167 71.65 -4.69 10.81
CA GLY A 167 72.45 -3.47 10.88
C GLY A 167 73.80 -3.86 11.50
N SER A 168 74.91 -3.87 10.76
CA SER A 168 75.73 -2.72 10.35
C SER A 168 76.19 -1.88 11.55
N TRP A 169 77.40 -2.16 12.03
CA TRP A 169 78.27 -1.17 12.67
C TRP A 169 79.68 -1.34 12.10
N ALA A 170 80.06 -0.37 11.27
CA ALA A 170 81.43 -0.10 10.91
C ALA A 170 82.06 0.82 11.98
N SER A 171 83.35 0.59 12.24
CA SER A 171 84.33 1.57 12.74
C SER A 171 84.09 2.22 14.11
N LEU A 172 84.76 1.69 15.13
CA LEU A 172 85.74 2.39 15.99
C LEU A 172 86.51 1.38 16.86
#